data_AF-A0A2E7GYF1-F1
#
_entry.id   AF-A0A2E7GYF1-F1
#
_cell.length_a   1.000
_cell.length_b   1.000
_cell.length_c   1.000
_cell.angle_alpha   90.00
_cell.angle_beta   90.00
_cell.angle_gamma   90.00
#
_symmetry.space_group_name_H-M   'P 1'
#
loop_
_entity.id
_entity.type
_entity.pdbx_description
1 polymer ?
#
loop_
_entity_poly.entity_id
_entity_poly.type
_entity_poly.pdbx_seq_one_letter_code
_entity_poly.pdbx_strand_id
1 'polypeptide(L)'
;MEWTRVDVESEAEIEAIGDLADLKVGLNTDAESMHRVFLNELPHLSDVMETHDSVVSEVESRVIGRSISTLGEFVSEFGGEWSGSEIRLPLQTTNKNEIAIDTTIENDSQIVRMISSERFGGLVRKFRLPEGRSVSEAIWEGEFITIKLD
;
A
#
# COMPACT_ATOMS: atom_id res chain seq x y z
N MET A 1 14.77 -6.52 -7.32
CA MET A 1 13.91 -7.21 -6.33
C MET A 1 12.51 -7.19 -6.88
N GLU A 2 11.88 -8.36 -6.98
CA GLU A 2 10.51 -8.50 -7.50
C GLU A 2 9.56 -8.54 -6.30
N TRP A 3 8.56 -7.65 -6.29
CA TRP A 3 7.57 -7.56 -5.21
C TRP A 3 6.31 -8.35 -5.58
N THR A 4 5.79 -9.12 -4.65
CA THR A 4 4.53 -9.87 -4.79
C THR A 4 3.44 -9.21 -3.96
N ARG A 5 2.32 -8.86 -4.60
CA ARG A 5 1.16 -8.24 -3.94
C ARG A 5 0.45 -9.28 -3.06
N VAL A 6 0.12 -8.90 -1.83
CA VAL A 6 -0.80 -9.64 -0.95
C VAL A 6 -2.13 -8.90 -0.96
N ASP A 7 -3.22 -9.59 -1.27
CA ASP A 7 -4.55 -9.01 -1.26
C ASP A 7 -5.01 -8.77 0.19
N VAL A 8 -5.75 -7.68 0.42
CA VAL A 8 -6.28 -7.34 1.75
C VAL A 8 -7.78 -7.58 1.71
N GLU A 9 -8.19 -8.72 2.26
CA GLU A 9 -9.58 -9.16 2.30
C GLU A 9 -10.35 -8.40 3.38
N SER A 10 -11.61 -8.03 3.14
CA SER A 10 -12.49 -7.48 4.19
C SER A 10 -13.47 -8.54 4.69
N GLU A 11 -13.74 -8.56 6.00
CA GLU A 11 -14.71 -9.49 6.60
C GLU A 11 -16.10 -9.43 5.94
N ALA A 12 -16.47 -8.28 5.36
CA ALA A 12 -17.73 -8.09 4.63
C ALA A 12 -17.79 -8.75 3.24
N GLU A 13 -16.69 -9.31 2.72
CA GLU A 13 -16.62 -9.89 1.37
C GLU A 13 -16.83 -11.41 1.31
N ILE A 14 -17.04 -12.07 2.46
CA ILE A 14 -17.23 -13.53 2.51
C ILE A 14 -18.63 -13.98 2.08
N GLU A 15 -19.60 -13.07 1.90
CA GLU A 15 -20.86 -13.40 1.20
C GLU A 15 -21.41 -12.19 0.42
N ALA A 16 -21.16 -12.13 -0.89
CA ALA A 16 -22.06 -11.54 -1.88
C ALA A 16 -21.57 -11.77 -3.32
N ILE A 17 -21.94 -12.91 -3.92
CA ILE A 17 -22.12 -12.98 -5.37
C ILE A 17 -23.51 -12.41 -5.65
N GLY A 18 -23.59 -11.19 -6.15
CA GLY A 18 -24.90 -10.56 -6.40
C GLY A 18 -24.82 -9.20 -7.07
N ASP A 19 -24.85 -9.23 -8.40
CA ASP A 19 -25.57 -8.32 -9.30
C ASP A 19 -25.55 -6.82 -8.99
N LEU A 20 -24.87 -6.04 -9.83
CA LEU A 20 -25.26 -4.66 -10.08
C LEU A 20 -25.06 -4.31 -11.56
N ALA A 21 -26.02 -4.73 -12.37
CA ALA A 21 -26.30 -4.07 -13.63
C ALA A 21 -26.94 -2.68 -13.38
N ASP A 22 -26.56 -1.76 -14.27
CA ASP A 22 -27.22 -0.49 -14.58
C ASP A 22 -26.83 0.76 -13.77
N LEU A 23 -25.89 1.52 -14.34
CA LEU A 23 -26.03 2.97 -14.41
C LEU A 23 -25.28 3.54 -15.62
N LYS A 24 -25.98 3.62 -16.75
CA LYS A 24 -25.55 4.39 -17.92
C LYS A 24 -26.26 5.74 -17.87
N VAL A 25 -25.51 6.84 -17.72
CA VAL A 25 -25.64 8.10 -18.50
C VAL A 25 -24.78 9.21 -17.89
N GLY A 26 -23.82 9.71 -18.68
CA GLY A 26 -23.53 11.15 -18.76
C GLY A 26 -22.27 11.69 -18.07
N LEU A 27 -21.11 11.55 -18.71
CA LEU A 27 -20.04 12.56 -18.93
C LEU A 27 -18.75 11.83 -19.33
N ASN A 28 -18.66 11.45 -20.60
CA ASN A 28 -17.57 10.62 -21.15
C ASN A 28 -16.31 11.45 -21.44
N THR A 29 -15.70 12.02 -20.41
CA THR A 29 -14.28 12.39 -20.43
C THR A 29 -13.76 12.25 -19.02
N ASP A 30 -12.96 11.21 -18.80
CA ASP A 30 -12.28 10.98 -17.53
C ASP A 30 -11.39 12.19 -17.20
N ALA A 31 -11.39 12.66 -15.95
CA ALA A 31 -10.56 13.77 -15.51
C ALA A 31 -9.07 13.52 -15.80
N GLU A 32 -8.64 12.25 -15.77
CA GLU A 32 -7.33 11.78 -16.20
C GLU A 32 -7.07 12.09 -17.67
N SER A 33 -8.07 11.93 -18.55
CA SER A 33 -7.92 12.21 -19.98
C SER A 33 -7.82 13.71 -20.26
N MET A 34 -8.59 14.55 -19.56
CA MET A 34 -8.40 16.01 -19.64
C MET A 34 -7.05 16.45 -19.08
N HIS A 35 -6.60 15.85 -17.98
CA HIS A 35 -5.30 16.15 -17.38
C HIS A 35 -4.13 15.72 -18.29
N ARG A 36 -4.24 14.55 -18.92
CA ARG A 36 -3.23 14.03 -19.85
C ARG A 36 -3.12 14.88 -21.13
N VAL A 37 -4.22 15.43 -21.62
CA VAL A 37 -4.20 16.37 -22.75
C VAL A 37 -3.58 17.70 -22.34
N PHE A 38 -3.92 18.24 -21.17
CA PHE A 38 -3.31 19.45 -20.62
C PHE A 38 -1.80 19.33 -20.43
N LEU A 39 -1.31 18.18 -19.95
CA LEU A 39 0.13 17.91 -19.80
C LEU A 39 0.85 17.75 -21.16
N ASN A 40 0.16 17.31 -22.21
CA ASN A 40 0.75 17.15 -23.55
C ASN A 40 0.86 18.47 -24.33
N GLU A 41 0.15 19.54 -23.94
CA GLU A 41 0.14 20.81 -24.66
C GLU A 41 1.19 21.84 -24.18
N LEU A 42 2.09 21.48 -23.26
CA LEU A 42 3.04 22.43 -22.65
C LEU A 42 4.52 22.07 -22.95
N PRO A 43 5.00 22.25 -24.20
CA PRO A 43 6.39 22.00 -24.57
C PRO A 43 7.41 22.96 -23.92
N HIS A 44 6.95 23.97 -23.18
CA HIS A 44 7.78 24.92 -22.43
C HIS A 44 7.87 24.59 -20.93
N LEU A 45 7.26 23.49 -20.48
CA LEU A 45 7.33 22.99 -19.10
C LEU A 45 8.21 21.75 -18.94
N SER A 46 8.93 21.31 -19.99
CA SER A 46 9.84 20.17 -19.94
C SER A 46 10.86 20.27 -18.80
N ASP A 47 11.45 21.44 -18.60
CA ASP A 47 12.40 21.70 -17.51
C ASP A 47 11.73 21.61 -16.13
N VAL A 48 10.47 22.05 -16.03
CA VAL A 48 9.69 21.98 -14.79
C VAL A 48 9.24 20.54 -14.53
N MET A 49 8.90 19.77 -15.57
CA MET A 49 8.59 18.34 -15.46
C MET A 49 9.81 17.53 -15.04
N GLU A 50 10.98 17.80 -15.62
CA GLU A 50 12.25 17.17 -15.22
C GLU A 50 12.64 17.55 -13.79
N THR A 51 12.49 18.82 -13.42
CA THR A 51 12.74 19.27 -12.04
C THR A 51 11.75 18.64 -11.06
N HIS A 52 10.47 18.55 -11.43
CA HIS A 52 9.45 17.89 -10.61
C HIS A 52 9.76 16.40 -10.46
N ASP A 53 10.09 15.70 -11.55
CA ASP A 53 10.49 14.29 -11.54
C ASP A 53 11.74 14.05 -10.67
N SER A 54 12.73 14.95 -10.74
CA SER A 54 13.91 14.91 -9.89
C SER A 54 13.59 15.13 -8.40
N VAL A 55 12.71 16.08 -8.07
CA VAL A 55 12.31 16.35 -6.69
C VAL A 55 11.44 15.22 -6.14
N VAL A 56 10.50 14.71 -6.93
CA VAL A 56 9.69 13.54 -6.57
C VAL A 56 10.57 12.32 -6.39
N SER A 57 11.49 12.04 -7.32
CA SER A 57 12.47 10.94 -7.19
C SER A 57 13.35 11.08 -5.96
N GLU A 58 13.76 12.30 -5.59
CA GLU A 58 14.53 12.55 -4.37
C GLU A 58 13.69 12.27 -3.11
N VAL A 59 12.44 12.73 -3.08
CA VAL A 59 11.48 12.45 -1.99
C VAL A 59 11.17 10.95 -1.90
N GLU A 60 10.90 10.30 -3.04
CA GLU A 60 10.71 8.85 -3.12
C GLU A 60 11.96 8.11 -2.65
N SER A 61 13.16 8.51 -3.05
CA SER A 61 14.40 7.88 -2.57
C SER A 61 14.56 8.00 -1.05
N ARG A 62 14.07 9.10 -0.46
CA ARG A 62 14.11 9.35 0.99
C ARG A 62 13.03 8.59 1.75
N VAL A 63 11.85 8.42 1.16
CA VAL A 63 10.70 7.68 1.71
C VAL A 63 10.91 6.17 1.56
N ILE A 64 11.36 5.70 0.39
CA ILE A 64 11.72 4.32 0.07
C ILE A 64 13.03 3.91 0.75
N GLY A 65 13.94 4.87 0.98
CA GLY A 65 15.21 4.67 1.69
C GLY A 65 15.10 4.52 3.19
N ARG A 66 13.88 4.58 3.77
CA ARG A 66 13.67 4.25 5.17
C ARG A 66 14.02 2.78 5.40
N SER A 67 14.97 2.56 6.31
CA SER A 67 15.58 1.29 6.66
C SER A 67 14.54 0.19 6.92
N ILE A 68 14.87 -1.04 6.52
CA ILE A 68 14.07 -2.23 6.85
C ILE A 68 14.11 -2.42 8.37
N SER A 69 12.99 -2.19 9.03
CA SER A 69 12.85 -2.36 10.48
C SER A 69 12.72 -3.83 10.85
N THR A 70 13.01 -4.16 12.11
CA THR A 70 12.60 -5.46 12.68
C THR A 70 11.07 -5.50 12.87
N LEU A 71 10.50 -6.70 12.93
CA LEU A 71 9.08 -6.87 13.25
C LEU A 71 8.70 -6.18 14.57
N GLY A 72 9.53 -6.29 15.61
CA GLY A 72 9.26 -5.68 16.91
C GLY A 72 9.22 -4.15 16.89
N GLU A 73 10.14 -3.52 16.14
CA GLU A 73 10.13 -2.06 15.95
C GLU A 73 8.89 -1.61 15.17
N PHE A 74 8.52 -2.34 14.13
CA PHE A 74 7.33 -2.06 13.34
C PHE A 74 6.05 -2.16 14.19
N VAL A 75 5.86 -3.27 14.91
CA VAL A 75 4.71 -3.47 15.78
C VAL A 75 4.61 -2.37 16.84
N SER A 76 5.74 -2.00 17.45
CA SER A 76 5.81 -0.92 18.44
C SER A 76 5.49 0.46 17.85
N GLU A 77 5.92 0.76 16.62
CA GLU A 77 5.65 2.04 15.94
C GLU A 77 4.14 2.26 15.74
N PHE A 78 3.40 1.20 15.41
CA PHE A 78 1.97 1.25 15.13
C PHE A 78 1.08 0.92 16.34
N GLY A 79 1.67 0.64 17.51
CA GLY A 79 0.92 0.19 18.68
C GLY A 79 0.16 -1.12 18.43
N GLY A 80 0.71 -1.97 17.57
CA GLY A 80 0.15 -3.28 17.27
C GLY A 80 0.57 -4.36 18.25
N GLU A 81 0.12 -5.58 17.95
CA GLU A 81 0.43 -6.79 18.71
C GLU A 81 0.91 -7.90 17.76
N TRP A 82 1.85 -8.73 18.23
CA TRP A 82 2.32 -9.91 17.50
C TRP A 82 2.19 -11.14 18.39
N SER A 83 1.44 -12.13 17.92
CA SER A 83 1.13 -13.36 18.67
C SER A 83 1.86 -14.61 18.15
N GLY A 84 2.88 -14.43 17.31
CA GLY A 84 3.60 -15.53 16.65
C GLY A 84 3.01 -15.88 15.28
N SER A 85 1.71 -16.20 15.22
CA SER A 85 0.97 -16.58 14.00
C SER A 85 0.26 -15.41 13.29
N GLU A 86 0.18 -14.26 13.93
CA GLU A 86 -0.53 -13.10 13.39
C GLU A 86 0.07 -11.79 13.92
N ILE A 87 -0.02 -10.75 13.11
CA ILE A 87 0.33 -9.37 13.47
C ILE A 87 -0.95 -8.55 13.36
N ARG A 88 -1.37 -7.90 14.44
CA ARG A 88 -2.55 -7.06 14.48
C ARG A 88 -2.15 -5.60 14.67
N LEU A 89 -2.58 -4.72 13.77
CA LEU A 89 -2.23 -3.31 13.80
C LEU A 89 -3.51 -2.46 13.83
N PRO A 90 -3.61 -1.47 14.71
CA PRO A 90 -4.69 -0.49 14.63
C PRO A 90 -4.46 0.43 13.42
N LEU A 91 -5.52 0.63 12.65
CA LEU A 91 -5.56 1.51 11.50
C LEU A 91 -6.46 2.71 11.78
N GLN A 92 -6.00 3.89 11.37
CA GLN A 92 -6.77 5.14 11.47
C GLN A 92 -7.59 5.44 10.22
N THR A 93 -7.57 4.57 9.22
CA THR A 93 -8.33 4.69 7.97
C THR A 93 -9.56 3.78 8.01
N THR A 94 -10.59 4.15 7.25
CA THR A 94 -11.85 3.40 7.11
C THR A 94 -11.98 2.77 5.71
N ASN A 95 -10.93 2.85 4.87
CA ASN A 95 -11.00 2.37 3.49
C ASN A 95 -9.86 1.40 3.14
N LYS A 96 -10.22 0.14 2.88
CA LYS A 96 -9.29 -0.94 2.54
C LYS A 96 -8.43 -0.65 1.30
N ASN A 97 -8.98 0.03 0.29
CA ASN A 97 -8.30 0.29 -0.98
C ASN A 97 -7.15 1.28 -0.83
N GLU A 98 -7.04 1.92 0.32
CA GLU A 98 -5.96 2.86 0.62
C GLU A 98 -4.76 2.19 1.28
N ILE A 99 -4.81 0.87 1.53
CA ILE A 99 -3.69 0.09 2.06
C ILE A 99 -3.29 -0.99 1.04
N ALA A 100 -1.98 -1.13 0.86
CA ALA A 100 -1.38 -2.20 0.10
C ALA A 100 -0.30 -2.89 0.92
N ILE A 101 -0.25 -4.22 0.82
CA ILE A 101 0.82 -5.04 1.38
C ILE A 101 1.49 -5.76 0.23
N ASP A 102 2.81 -5.58 0.12
CA ASP A 102 3.65 -6.32 -0.80
C ASP A 102 4.72 -7.09 -0.03
N THR A 103 5.16 -8.22 -0.56
CA THR A 103 6.25 -9.01 0.01
C THR A 103 7.35 -9.26 -1.01
N THR A 104 8.58 -9.44 -0.53
CA THR A 104 9.72 -9.92 -1.32
C THR A 104 10.57 -10.82 -0.44
N ILE A 105 11.39 -11.67 -1.04
CA ILE A 105 12.37 -12.47 -0.30
C ILE A 105 13.74 -11.81 -0.42
N GLU A 106 14.43 -11.65 0.71
CA GLU A 106 15.79 -11.13 0.79
C GLU A 106 16.56 -11.86 1.88
N ASN A 107 17.71 -12.46 1.54
CA ASN A 107 18.55 -13.24 2.47
C ASN A 107 17.75 -14.31 3.27
N ASP A 108 16.95 -15.13 2.57
CA ASP A 108 16.10 -16.20 3.15
C ASP A 108 14.98 -15.71 4.08
N SER A 109 14.86 -14.40 4.30
CA SER A 109 13.80 -13.79 5.09
C SER A 109 12.80 -13.06 4.19
N GLN A 110 11.52 -13.12 4.53
CA GLN A 110 10.53 -12.33 3.82
C GLN A 110 10.51 -10.88 4.35
N ILE A 111 10.59 -9.92 3.44
CA ILE A 111 10.43 -8.49 3.69
C ILE A 111 9.02 -8.11 3.29
N VAL A 112 8.32 -7.45 4.21
CA VAL A 112 6.96 -6.95 3.99
C VAL A 112 7.04 -5.44 3.82
N ARG A 113 6.34 -4.92 2.83
CA ARG A 113 6.17 -3.49 2.56
C ARG A 113 4.69 -3.15 2.68
N MET A 114 4.36 -2.30 3.64
CA MET A 114 3.03 -1.70 3.79
C MET A 114 3.04 -0.29 3.19
N ILE A 115 2.07 0.00 2.33
CA ILE A 115 1.90 1.29 1.66
C ILE A 115 0.51 1.80 2.02
N SER A 116 0.41 3.05 2.48
CA SER A 116 -0.87 3.75 2.65
C SER A 116 -0.93 5.02 1.77
N SER A 117 -2.16 5.38 1.36
CA SER A 117 -2.45 6.61 0.61
C SER A 117 -1.93 7.88 1.31
N GLU A 118 -1.56 8.88 0.51
CA GLU A 118 -1.11 10.20 0.97
C GLU A 118 -2.15 10.93 1.83
N ARG A 119 -3.45 10.69 1.61
CA ARG A 119 -4.52 11.23 2.48
C ARG A 119 -4.38 10.82 3.95
N PHE A 120 -3.68 9.71 4.21
CA PHE A 120 -3.40 9.17 5.53
C PHE A 120 -1.92 9.28 5.92
N GLY A 121 -1.17 10.19 5.28
CA GLY A 121 0.21 10.48 5.64
C GLY A 121 1.27 9.81 4.77
N GLY A 122 0.87 9.17 3.65
CA GLY A 122 1.81 8.71 2.60
C GLY A 122 2.83 7.72 3.13
N LEU A 123 2.33 6.71 3.86
CA LEU A 123 3.18 5.83 4.65
C LEU A 123 3.70 4.69 3.80
N VAL A 124 5.02 4.64 3.57
CA VAL A 124 5.70 3.41 3.12
C VAL A 124 6.55 2.89 4.28
N ARG A 125 6.26 1.66 4.72
CA ARG A 125 7.03 0.96 5.75
C ARG A 125 7.46 -0.41 5.30
N LYS A 126 8.72 -0.73 5.58
CA LYS A 126 9.32 -2.03 5.31
C LYS A 126 9.76 -2.66 6.61
N PHE A 127 9.41 -3.93 6.82
CA PHE A 127 9.88 -4.69 7.96
C PHE A 127 10.25 -6.11 7.55
N ARG A 128 11.22 -6.69 8.25
CA ARG A 128 11.66 -8.08 8.04
C ARG A 128 10.88 -9.01 8.98
N LEU A 129 10.32 -10.08 8.41
CA LEU A 129 9.78 -11.19 9.19
C LEU A 129 10.91 -12.06 9.77
N PRO A 130 10.69 -12.70 10.92
CA PRO A 130 11.62 -13.70 11.44
C PRO A 130 11.78 -14.87 10.46
N GLU A 131 12.92 -15.54 10.52
CA GLU A 131 13.25 -16.67 9.63
C GLU A 131 12.19 -17.77 9.69
N GLY A 132 11.89 -18.35 8.52
CA GLY A 132 10.88 -19.40 8.38
C GLY A 132 9.43 -18.92 8.54
N ARG A 133 9.18 -17.60 8.58
CA ARG A 133 7.83 -17.03 8.55
C ARG A 133 7.51 -16.37 7.22
N SER A 134 6.28 -16.53 6.76
CA SER A 134 5.78 -15.87 5.56
C SER A 134 4.36 -15.35 5.74
N VAL A 135 4.04 -14.22 5.13
CA VAL A 135 2.68 -13.69 5.07
C VAL A 135 1.84 -14.65 4.23
N SER A 136 0.80 -15.21 4.86
CA SER A 136 -0.21 -16.01 4.18
C SER A 136 -1.36 -15.17 3.68
N GLU A 137 -1.83 -14.25 4.52
CA GLU A 137 -3.09 -13.53 4.31
C GLU A 137 -3.05 -12.20 5.07
N ALA A 138 -3.81 -11.22 4.60
CA ALA A 138 -4.07 -9.99 5.32
C ALA A 138 -5.57 -9.71 5.33
N ILE A 139 -6.14 -9.56 6.52
CA ILE A 139 -7.57 -9.32 6.72
C ILE A 139 -7.76 -7.94 7.34
N TRP A 140 -8.72 -7.20 6.80
CA TRP A 140 -9.22 -5.98 7.38
C TRP A 140 -10.44 -6.25 8.27
N GLU A 141 -10.35 -5.83 9.54
CA GLU A 141 -11.37 -6.02 10.57
C GLU A 141 -11.69 -4.67 11.25
N GLY A 142 -12.58 -3.89 10.63
CA GLY A 142 -13.05 -2.61 11.17
C GLY A 142 -11.94 -1.56 11.27
N GLU A 143 -11.37 -1.39 12.46
CA GLU A 143 -10.27 -0.45 12.77
C GLU A 143 -8.91 -1.15 12.83
N PHE A 144 -8.83 -2.42 12.46
CA PHE A 144 -7.59 -3.20 12.54
C PHE A 144 -7.28 -3.89 11.21
N ILE A 145 -5.99 -4.12 10.97
CA ILE A 145 -5.52 -5.09 9.99
C ILE A 145 -4.81 -6.23 10.71
N THR A 146 -5.17 -7.44 10.33
CA THR A 146 -4.63 -8.69 10.86
C THR A 146 -3.87 -9.39 9.73
N ILE A 147 -2.55 -9.46 9.86
CA ILE A 147 -1.65 -10.13 8.91
C ILE A 147 -1.35 -11.52 9.47
N LYS A 148 -1.80 -12.57 8.80
CA LYS A 148 -1.54 -13.97 9.19
C LYS A 148 -0.20 -14.43 8.63
N LEU A 149 0.53 -15.17 9.47
CA LEU A 149 1.84 -15.72 9.16
C LEU A 149 1.78 -17.26 9.17
N ASP A 150 2.37 -17.89 8.16
CA ASP A 150 2.78 -19.31 8.19
C ASP A 150 4.17 -19.41 8.81
#